data_AF-A0A6V2A5R9-F1
#
_entry.id   AF-A0A6V2A5R9-F1
#
_cell.length_a   1.000
_cell.length_b   1.000
_cell.length_c   1.000
_cell.angle_alpha   90.00
_cell.angle_beta   90.00
_cell.angle_gamma   90.00
#
_symmetry.space_group_name_H-M   'P 1'
#
loop_
_entity.id
_entity.type
_entity.pdbx_description
1 polymer ?
#
loop_
_entity_poly.entity_id
_entity_poly.type
_entity_poly.pdbx_seq_one_letter_code
_entity_poly.pdbx_strand_id
1 'polypeptide(L)'
;MSLRAQVLSGYRRLFRARRILFEGDERAMTESRFAIRAEFDKHKHVTGPPEHVQGLLTMIDEAEDMLLHGVARGELNQQTGHYEVKIKPEHATDTTDDATSISNANEMEPITSETASKFDEEGKPKVVVTSSSSPSGKEKTK
;
A
#
# COMPACT_ATOMS: atom_id res chain seq x y z
N MET A 1 14.52 -27.42 8.22
CA MET A 1 15.38 -26.26 8.57
C MET A 1 15.20 -25.96 10.05
N SER A 2 16.22 -25.46 10.75
CA SER A 2 16.05 -25.02 12.14
C SER A 2 15.29 -23.70 12.21
N LEU A 3 14.57 -23.45 13.32
CA LEU A 3 13.87 -22.19 13.56
C LEU A 3 14.80 -20.97 13.40
N ARG A 4 16.01 -21.07 13.95
CA ARG A 4 17.04 -20.04 13.81
C ARG A 4 17.38 -19.73 12.34
N ALA A 5 17.47 -20.77 11.49
CA ALA A 5 17.75 -20.58 10.07
C ALA A 5 16.59 -19.88 9.35
N GLN A 6 15.34 -20.21 9.69
CA GLN A 6 14.15 -19.56 9.14
C GLN A 6 14.09 -18.07 9.51
N VAL A 7 14.29 -17.74 10.78
CA VAL A 7 14.30 -16.33 11.27
C VAL A 7 15.40 -15.52 10.58
N LEU A 8 16.63 -16.06 10.49
CA LEU A 8 17.74 -15.38 9.83
C LEU A 8 17.52 -15.23 8.32
N SER A 9 16.88 -16.22 7.68
CA SER A 9 16.50 -16.14 6.27
C SER A 9 15.49 -15.01 6.06
N GLY A 10 14.40 -14.99 6.84
CA GLY A 10 13.37 -13.95 6.77
C GLY A 10 13.92 -12.55 7.04
N TYR A 11 14.80 -12.41 8.04
CA TYR A 11 15.51 -11.15 8.29
C TYR A 11 16.28 -10.66 7.06
N ARG A 12 17.03 -11.54 6.38
CA ARG A 12 17.78 -11.17 5.18
C ARG A 12 16.87 -10.83 4.00
N ARG A 13 15.73 -11.51 3.88
CA ARG A 13 14.73 -11.23 2.86
C ARG A 13 14.10 -9.84 3.02
N LEU A 14 13.68 -9.46 4.23
CA LEU A 14 13.19 -8.10 4.52
C LEU A 14 14.21 -7.01 4.17
N PHE A 15 15.49 -7.22 4.49
CA PHE A 15 16.55 -6.26 4.14
C PHE A 15 16.78 -6.14 2.64
N ARG A 16 16.52 -7.21 1.86
CA ARG A 16 16.56 -7.15 0.40
C ARG A 16 15.34 -6.41 -0.15
N ALA A 17 14.13 -6.75 0.31
CA ALA A 17 12.89 -6.07 -0.08
C ALA A 17 12.96 -4.55 0.18
N ARG A 18 13.42 -4.16 1.38
CA ARG A 18 13.70 -2.76 1.75
C ARG A 18 14.60 -2.04 0.75
N ARG A 19 15.70 -2.68 0.34
CA ARG A 19 16.66 -2.09 -0.60
C ARG A 19 16.05 -1.84 -1.97
N ILE A 20 15.18 -2.75 -2.42
CA ILE A 20 14.48 -2.63 -3.70
C ILE A 20 13.45 -1.50 -3.63
N LEU A 21 12.63 -1.47 -2.57
CA LEU A 21 11.55 -0.49 -2.43
C LEU A 21 12.07 0.95 -2.29
N PHE A 22 13.04 1.16 -1.40
CA PHE A 22 13.53 2.50 -1.04
C PHE A 22 14.84 2.89 -1.74
N GLU A 23 15.17 2.28 -2.88
CA GLU A 23 16.38 2.63 -3.64
C GLU A 23 16.37 4.12 -4.02
N GLY A 24 17.36 4.89 -3.53
CA GLY A 24 17.45 6.34 -3.77
C GLY A 24 16.82 7.23 -2.69
N ASP A 25 16.07 6.66 -1.74
CA ASP A 25 15.55 7.38 -0.56
C ASP A 25 16.36 7.02 0.69
N GLU A 26 17.41 7.81 0.95
CA GLU A 26 18.31 7.61 2.11
C GLU A 26 17.59 7.70 3.46
N ARG A 27 16.55 8.53 3.57
CA ARG A 27 15.78 8.67 4.81
C ARG A 27 14.94 7.42 5.04
N ALA A 28 14.13 7.02 4.06
CA ALA A 28 13.30 5.83 4.17
C ALA A 28 14.13 4.56 4.34
N MET A 29 15.29 4.48 3.68
CA MET A 29 16.30 3.46 3.94
C MET A 29 16.70 3.48 5.42
N THR A 30 17.18 4.60 5.95
CA THR A 30 17.67 4.65 7.33
C THR A 30 16.59 4.26 8.35
N GLU A 31 15.40 4.83 8.24
CA GLU A 31 14.28 4.57 9.16
C GLU A 31 13.81 3.11 9.10
N SER A 32 13.61 2.57 7.90
CA SER A 32 13.18 1.17 7.75
C SER A 32 14.20 0.18 8.32
N ARG A 33 15.49 0.50 8.28
CA ARG A 33 16.52 -0.34 8.93
C ARG A 33 16.34 -0.37 10.45
N PHE A 34 16.05 0.78 11.06
CA PHE A 34 15.81 0.85 12.50
C PHE A 34 14.52 0.13 12.88
N ALA A 35 13.44 0.32 12.12
CA ALA A 35 12.16 -0.34 12.34
C ALA A 35 12.29 -1.88 12.29
N ILE A 36 12.90 -2.44 11.23
CA ILE A 36 13.10 -3.90 11.11
C ILE A 36 13.93 -4.40 12.30
N ARG A 37 15.00 -3.70 12.67
CA ARG A 37 15.85 -4.14 13.78
C ARG A 37 15.11 -4.10 15.12
N ALA A 38 14.38 -3.03 15.39
CA ALA A 38 13.61 -2.87 16.62
C ALA A 38 12.58 -4.00 16.80
N GLU A 39 11.88 -4.38 15.73
CA GLU A 39 10.85 -5.43 15.82
C GLU A 39 11.46 -6.82 16.06
N PHE A 40 12.63 -7.11 15.48
CA PHE A 40 13.35 -8.36 15.77
C PHE A 40 13.95 -8.37 17.19
N ASP A 41 14.46 -7.23 17.67
CA ASP A 41 15.00 -7.11 19.02
C ASP A 41 13.89 -7.28 20.07
N LYS A 42 12.68 -6.74 19.81
CA LYS A 42 11.48 -6.91 20.64
C LYS A 42 11.07 -8.37 20.79
N HIS A 43 11.20 -9.17 19.73
CA HIS A 43 10.82 -10.59 19.72
C HIS A 43 11.98 -11.57 19.96
N LYS A 44 13.19 -11.07 20.25
CA LYS A 44 14.41 -11.89 20.41
C LYS A 44 14.30 -12.96 21.50
N HIS A 45 13.56 -12.67 22.56
CA HIS A 45 13.41 -13.54 23.73
C HIS A 45 12.03 -14.20 23.80
N VAL A 46 11.29 -14.25 22.68
CA VAL A 46 10.00 -14.93 22.64
C VAL A 46 10.18 -16.41 22.98
N THR A 47 9.59 -16.80 24.11
CA THR A 47 9.36 -18.18 24.51
C THR A 47 7.87 -18.37 24.62
N GLY A 48 7.30 -19.22 23.79
CA GLY A 48 5.86 -19.46 23.75
C GLY A 48 5.53 -20.77 23.04
N PRO A 49 4.23 -21.09 22.91
CA PRO A 49 3.78 -22.23 22.13
C PRO A 49 4.33 -22.18 20.70
N PRO A 50 4.57 -23.34 20.04
CA PRO A 50 5.07 -23.39 18.68
C PRO A 50 4.26 -22.55 17.68
N GLU A 51 2.94 -22.45 17.88
CA GLU A 51 2.02 -21.66 17.07
C GLU A 51 2.33 -20.16 17.10
N HIS A 52 2.73 -19.62 18.26
CA HIS A 52 3.06 -18.21 18.38
C HIS A 52 4.31 -17.87 17.56
N VAL A 53 5.33 -18.74 17.62
CA VAL A 53 6.55 -18.58 16.84
C VAL A 53 6.27 -18.70 15.33
N GLN A 54 5.39 -19.62 14.94
CA GLN A 54 4.95 -19.73 13.54
C GLN A 54 4.23 -18.46 13.08
N GLY A 55 3.34 -17.89 13.91
CA GLY A 55 2.69 -16.61 13.60
C GLY A 55 3.69 -15.47 13.37
N LEU A 56 4.75 -15.38 14.18
CA LEU A 56 5.82 -14.41 13.96
C LEU A 56 6.56 -14.62 12.63
N LEU A 57 6.77 -15.88 12.23
CA LEU A 57 7.38 -16.19 10.93
C LEU A 57 6.45 -15.81 9.77
N THR A 58 5.16 -16.09 9.88
CA THR A 58 4.17 -15.68 8.87
C THR A 58 4.15 -14.16 8.70
N MET A 59 4.19 -13.41 9.80
CA MET A 59 4.25 -11.94 9.73
C MET A 59 5.52 -11.42 9.01
N ILE A 60 6.65 -12.15 9.08
CA ILE A 60 7.85 -11.78 8.33
C ILE A 60 7.59 -11.95 6.82
N ASP A 61 6.92 -13.02 6.43
CA ASP A 61 6.61 -13.31 5.03
C ASP A 61 5.58 -12.32 4.47
N GLU A 62 4.54 -11.99 5.24
CA GLU A 62 3.55 -10.96 4.89
C GLU A 62 4.19 -9.58 4.76
N ALA A 63 5.09 -9.21 5.67
CA ALA A 63 5.80 -7.94 5.60
C ALA A 63 6.74 -7.87 4.38
N GLU A 64 7.37 -8.98 4.01
CA GLU A 64 8.17 -9.07 2.78
C GLU A 64 7.29 -8.86 1.54
N ASP A 65 6.15 -9.53 1.47
CA ASP A 65 5.20 -9.43 0.37
C ASP A 65 4.66 -8.00 0.22
N MET A 66 4.26 -7.38 1.33
CA MET A 66 3.82 -5.98 1.35
C MET A 66 4.90 -5.01 0.86
N LEU A 67 6.18 -5.23 1.20
CA LEU A 67 7.27 -4.37 0.72
C LEU A 67 7.55 -4.53 -0.78
N LEU A 68 7.25 -5.69 -1.36
CA LEU A 68 7.54 -5.98 -2.76
C LEU A 68 6.36 -5.71 -3.70
N HIS A 69 5.14 -6.00 -3.24
CA HIS A 69 3.91 -6.01 -4.04
C HIS A 69 2.78 -5.20 -3.40
N GLY A 70 2.93 -4.71 -2.18
CA GLY A 70 1.93 -3.87 -1.51
C GLY A 70 2.13 -2.37 -1.71
N VAL A 71 3.33 -1.93 -2.09
CA VAL A 71 3.68 -0.52 -2.21
C VAL A 71 4.10 -0.19 -3.64
N ALA A 72 3.30 0.62 -4.33
CA ALA A 72 3.65 1.16 -5.64
C ALA A 72 4.60 2.36 -5.48
N ARG A 73 5.71 2.34 -6.23
CA ARG A 73 6.68 3.44 -6.27
C ARG A 73 6.40 4.34 -7.47
N GLY A 74 6.20 5.63 -7.21
CA GLY A 74 6.18 6.67 -8.23
C GLY A 74 7.55 7.36 -8.33
N GLU A 75 8.11 7.45 -9.53
CA GLU A 75 9.30 8.25 -9.81
C GLU A 75 8.89 9.52 -10.55
N LEU A 76 9.34 10.69 -10.07
CA LEU A 76 9.08 11.95 -10.76
C LEU A 76 9.90 11.98 -12.06
N ASN A 77 9.22 12.02 -13.19
CA ASN A 77 9.86 12.27 -14.48
C ASN A 77 10.17 13.77 -14.58
N GLN A 78 11.46 14.12 -14.55
CA GLN A 78 11.91 15.52 -14.58
C GLN A 78 11.63 16.24 -15.91
N GLN A 79 11.38 15.51 -17.00
CA GLN A 79 11.10 16.08 -18.31
C GLN A 79 9.62 16.44 -18.49
N THR A 80 8.72 15.58 -17.98
CA THR A 80 7.27 15.77 -18.12
C THR A 80 6.65 16.43 -16.89
N GLY A 81 7.30 16.36 -15.73
CA GLY A 81 6.76 16.84 -14.45
C GLY A 81 5.71 15.90 -13.85
N HIS A 82 5.43 14.77 -14.48
CA HIS A 82 4.49 13.75 -14.00
C HIS A 82 5.21 12.67 -13.18
N TYR A 83 4.47 12.01 -12.28
CA TYR A 83 4.99 10.83 -11.59
C TYR A 83 4.70 9.58 -12.42
N GLU A 84 5.76 8.88 -12.83
CA GLU A 84 5.66 7.56 -13.43
C GLU A 84 5.54 6.53 -12.32
N VAL A 85 4.35 5.91 -12.21
CA VAL A 85 4.13 4.79 -11.31
C VAL A 85 4.18 3.51 -12.15
N LYS A 86 5.12 2.62 -11.86
CA LYS A 86 5.14 1.29 -12.48
C LYS A 86 4.12 0.40 -11.79
N ILE A 87 2.85 0.57 -12.17
CA ILE A 87 1.74 -0.27 -11.71
C ILE A 87 1.90 -1.64 -12.38
N LYS A 88 2.51 -2.59 -11.67
CA LYS A 88 2.49 -4.01 -12.06
C LYS A 88 1.04 -4.54 -11.99
N PRO A 89 0.71 -5.61 -12.74
CA PRO A 89 -0.66 -6.16 -12.78
C PRO A 89 -1.25 -6.48 -11.39
N GLU A 90 -0.40 -6.85 -10.44
CA GLU A 90 -0.74 -7.12 -9.03
C GLU A 90 -1.28 -5.90 -8.25
N HIS A 91 -1.05 -4.68 -8.75
CA HIS A 91 -1.56 -3.44 -8.18
C HIS A 91 -2.78 -2.87 -8.93
N ALA A 92 -3.12 -3.43 -10.09
CA ALA A 92 -4.31 -3.06 -10.83
C ALA A 92 -5.50 -3.80 -10.21
N THR A 93 -6.10 -3.23 -9.16
CA THR A 93 -7.44 -3.64 -8.75
C THR A 93 -8.37 -3.49 -9.94
N ASP A 94 -9.07 -4.56 -10.31
CA ASP A 94 -10.10 -4.61 -11.37
C ASP A 94 -11.01 -3.37 -11.30
N THR A 95 -10.60 -2.31 -11.98
CA THR A 95 -11.48 -1.21 -12.32
C THR A 95 -12.03 -1.60 -13.66
N THR A 96 -12.88 -2.63 -13.66
CA THR A 96 -13.81 -2.86 -14.75
C THR A 96 -14.66 -1.60 -14.85
N ASP A 97 -14.59 -0.99 -16.03
CA ASP A 97 -15.56 -0.09 -16.67
C ASP A 97 -14.80 1.12 -17.25
N ASP A 98 -14.65 1.12 -18.59
CA ASP A 98 -14.09 2.16 -19.47
C ASP A 98 -12.64 1.95 -19.97
N ALA A 99 -12.54 1.15 -21.04
CA ALA A 99 -11.32 0.81 -21.78
C ALA A 99 -10.58 1.99 -22.45
N THR A 100 -11.09 3.23 -22.35
CA THR A 100 -10.46 4.44 -22.91
C THR A 100 -9.50 5.16 -21.97
N SER A 101 -9.45 4.80 -20.67
CA SER A 101 -8.53 5.42 -19.69
C SER A 101 -7.19 4.69 -19.53
N ILE A 102 -6.99 3.57 -20.23
CA ILE A 102 -5.86 2.64 -20.01
C ILE A 102 -4.52 3.22 -20.49
N SER A 103 -4.50 4.16 -21.44
CA SER A 103 -3.25 4.77 -21.91
C SER A 103 -2.62 5.77 -20.91
N ASN A 104 -3.37 6.24 -19.90
CA ASN A 104 -2.91 7.23 -18.91
C ASN A 104 -2.81 6.69 -17.48
N ALA A 105 -3.08 5.41 -17.23
CA ALA A 105 -3.12 4.87 -15.86
C ALA A 105 -1.75 4.90 -15.13
N ASN A 106 -0.65 5.00 -15.86
CA ASN A 106 0.71 5.02 -15.30
C ASN A 106 1.26 6.43 -15.03
N GLU A 107 0.59 7.48 -15.52
CA GLU A 107 0.99 8.87 -15.31
C GLU A 107 0.02 9.53 -14.34
N MET A 108 0.47 9.73 -13.10
CA MET A 108 -0.30 10.48 -12.12
C MET A 108 0.08 11.96 -12.18
N GLU A 109 -0.91 12.81 -12.40
CA GLU A 109 -0.75 14.26 -12.29
C GLU A 109 -0.68 14.67 -10.81
N PRO A 110 0.31 15.49 -10.40
CA PRO A 110 0.33 16.04 -9.06
C PRO A 110 -0.87 16.97 -8.84
N ILE A 111 -1.48 16.91 -7.65
CA ILE A 111 -2.50 17.89 -7.24
C ILE A 111 -1.76 19.20 -6.93
N THR A 112 -1.71 20.08 -7.93
CA THR A 112 -1.14 21.43 -7.81
C THR A 112 -2.25 22.46 -7.63
N SER A 113 -1.89 23.70 -7.25
CA SER A 113 -2.83 24.82 -7.20
C SER A 113 -3.53 25.06 -8.55
N GLU A 114 -2.84 24.78 -9.67
CA GLU A 114 -3.42 24.90 -11.01
C GLU A 114 -4.44 23.79 -11.28
N THR A 115 -4.13 22.54 -10.89
CA THR A 115 -5.10 21.43 -10.95
C THR A 115 -6.34 21.74 -10.11
N ALA A 116 -6.16 22.30 -8.91
CA ALA A 116 -7.26 22.71 -8.04
C ALA A 116 -8.13 23.79 -8.68
N SER A 117 -7.54 24.77 -9.37
CA SER A 117 -8.31 25.82 -10.07
C SER A 117 -9.10 25.31 -11.27
N LYS A 118 -8.62 24.26 -11.97
CA LYS A 118 -9.38 23.64 -13.08
C LYS A 118 -10.67 22.96 -12.60
N PHE A 119 -10.66 22.40 -11.39
CA PHE A 119 -11.87 21.82 -10.77
C PHE A 119 -12.95 22.86 -10.44
N ASP A 120 -12.56 24.13 -10.23
CA ASP A 120 -13.52 25.22 -10.01
C ASP A 120 -14.19 25.67 -11.32
N GLU A 121 -13.51 25.53 -12.47
CA GLU A 121 -14.04 25.89 -13.79
C GLU A 121 -14.91 24.79 -14.43
N GLU A 122 -14.58 23.50 -14.24
CA GLU A 122 -15.29 22.38 -14.88
C GLU A 122 -16.45 21.78 -14.06
N GLY A 123 -16.83 22.45 -12.97
CA GLY A 123 -18.05 22.13 -12.23
C GLY A 123 -17.80 21.18 -11.06
N LYS A 124 -18.17 21.67 -9.87
CA LYS A 124 -18.01 20.98 -8.60
C LYS A 124 -18.57 19.55 -8.65
N PRO A 125 -17.85 18.55 -8.10
CA PRO A 125 -18.36 17.19 -8.03
C PRO A 125 -19.70 17.16 -7.28
N LYS A 126 -20.68 16.49 -7.87
CA LYS A 126 -22.04 16.39 -7.35
C LYS A 126 -22.03 15.45 -6.14
N VAL A 127 -21.86 15.98 -4.94
CA VAL A 127 -21.96 15.22 -3.70
C VAL A 127 -23.42 14.82 -3.50
N VAL A 128 -23.77 13.60 -3.88
CA VAL A 128 -25.10 13.03 -3.60
C VAL A 128 -25.06 12.42 -2.21
N VAL A 129 -25.55 13.18 -1.22
CA VAL A 129 -25.77 12.65 0.13
C VAL A 129 -27.02 11.76 0.09
N THR A 130 -26.84 10.45 -0.01
CA THR A 130 -27.94 9.50 0.18
C THR A 130 -28.18 9.31 1.67
N SER A 131 -29.11 10.10 2.24
CA SER A 131 -29.67 9.78 3.55
C SER A 131 -30.57 8.56 3.41
N SER A 132 -30.14 7.40 3.90
CA SER A 132 -30.97 6.20 4.00
C SER A 132 -32.05 6.40 5.08
N SER A 133 -33.22 6.92 4.70
CA SER A 133 -34.41 6.84 5.55
C SER A 133 -35.02 5.44 5.42
N SER A 134 -34.84 4.60 6.43
CA SER A 134 -35.49 3.29 6.55
C SER A 134 -37.02 3.42 6.56
N PRO A 135 -37.78 2.54 5.87
CA PRO A 135 -39.24 2.60 5.89
C PRO A 135 -39.78 1.88 7.14
N SER A 136 -40.34 2.64 8.08
CA SER A 136 -41.15 2.07 9.17
C SER A 136 -42.55 1.71 8.64
N GLY A 137 -42.84 0.41 8.59
CA GLY A 137 -44.13 -0.13 8.21
C GLY A 137 -45.27 0.41 9.08
N LYS A 138 -46.40 0.72 8.43
CA LYS A 138 -47.70 0.88 9.09
C LYS A 138 -48.69 -0.05 8.41
N GLU A 139 -48.88 -1.22 9.02
CA GLU A 139 -50.02 -2.08 8.80
C GLU A 139 -51.20 -1.52 9.60
N LYS A 140 -52.25 -1.10 8.91
CA LYS A 140 -53.57 -0.80 9.49
C LYS A 140 -54.59 -1.62 8.72
N THR A 141 -55.03 -2.73 9.30
CA THR A 141 -56.29 -3.39 8.94
C THR A 141 -57.39 -2.93 9.88
N LYS A 142 -58.58 -2.88 9.29
CA LYS A 142 -59.84 -2.30 9.77
C LYS A 142 -60.61 -3.29 10.64
#